data_AF-A0A7S3TEC3-F1
#
_entry.id   AF-A0A7S3TEC3-F1
#
_cell.length_a   1.000
_cell.length_b   1.000
_cell.length_c   1.000
_cell.angle_alpha   90.00
_cell.angle_beta   90.00
_cell.angle_gamma   90.00
#
_symmetry.space_group_name_H-M   'P 1'
#
loop_
_entity.id
_entity.type
_entity.pdbx_description
1 polymer ?
#
loop_
_entity_poly.entity_id
_entity_poly.type
_entity_poly.pdbx_seq_one_letter_code
_entity_poly.pdbx_strand_id
1 'polypeptide(L)'
;GLGKQHFHEFVLVVGSRKIRFRAQLRRDVKYWVTALQHSLNHRIQSTDIGTQLTNFASSLFHKTDMNQDGSLGLGEVATLFRRLNIESASHHITRTFAKFDRDGSGTISEDEFAKMLYEMVVKRPLDPYFEEYSVLQNEQRIVPWRKLKRFLRKVQGDDSIAEEISKLGDPIVADDQAGLTVIGFSAILCSQENSIFNPKRSRLYQDMTRPLSHYWISCSHNTYLEDSQIAGTASVEQYLEVIRHGCRCVEIDCWDGPNGEPVVTHGYTMTSRISFEDVVRTLSDHGFDNSEFPLILSLEMHCGDEQIGRIAQLLTKVFGERLLTHPAPEGHWDQPLVSPEAARGRVIVKAKLVEVQKHLEGNGPVEGEDDLESPTLSPNAEGKGFKVEPPA
;
A
#
# COMPACT_ATOMS: atom_id res chain seq x y z
N GLY A 1 -58.22 -37.67 39.49
CA GLY A 1 -57.65 -37.94 38.16
C GLY A 1 -57.53 -36.63 37.40
N LEU A 2 -56.38 -35.97 37.53
CA LEU A 2 -56.00 -34.74 36.83
C LEU A 2 -54.95 -35.14 35.78
N GLY A 3 -54.92 -34.69 34.53
CA GLY A 3 -55.77 -33.83 33.73
C GLY A 3 -55.36 -34.05 32.27
N LYS A 4 -56.22 -33.73 31.30
CA LYS A 4 -55.86 -33.86 29.87
C LYS A 4 -54.61 -33.02 29.58
N GLN A 5 -53.48 -33.67 29.31
CA GLN A 5 -52.25 -32.98 28.90
C GLN A 5 -52.54 -32.25 27.59
N HIS A 6 -52.47 -30.91 27.62
CA HIS A 6 -52.54 -30.10 26.43
C HIS A 6 -51.17 -30.10 25.73
N PHE A 7 -51.14 -30.66 24.53
CA PHE A 7 -49.96 -30.65 23.67
C PHE A 7 -50.06 -29.49 22.67
N HIS A 8 -48.91 -28.96 22.27
CA HIS A 8 -48.78 -27.92 21.27
C HIS A 8 -48.22 -28.53 19.99
N GLU A 9 -48.84 -28.23 18.85
CA GLU A 9 -48.48 -28.86 17.58
C GLU A 9 -47.89 -27.86 16.60
N PHE A 10 -46.98 -28.35 15.74
CA PHE A 10 -46.56 -27.65 14.54
C PHE A 10 -46.45 -28.65 13.38
N VAL A 11 -46.60 -28.16 12.16
CA VAL A 11 -46.64 -29.00 10.97
C VAL A 11 -45.53 -28.55 10.04
N LEU A 12 -44.65 -29.49 9.69
CA LEU A 12 -43.68 -29.29 8.63
C LEU A 12 -44.30 -29.78 7.32
N VAL A 13 -44.25 -28.92 6.30
CA VAL A 13 -44.76 -29.24 4.96
C VAL A 13 -43.56 -29.30 4.02
N VAL A 14 -43.36 -30.45 3.39
CA VAL A 14 -42.26 -30.67 2.42
C VAL A 14 -42.86 -31.26 1.15
N GLY A 15 -42.92 -30.46 0.10
CA GLY A 15 -43.63 -30.82 -1.14
C GLY A 15 -45.13 -31.07 -0.89
N SER A 16 -45.66 -32.20 -1.38
CA SER A 16 -47.06 -32.58 -1.17
C SER A 16 -47.32 -33.28 0.16
N ARG A 17 -46.28 -33.53 0.97
CA ARG A 17 -46.37 -34.29 2.22
C ARG A 17 -46.40 -33.34 3.42
N LYS A 18 -47.22 -33.70 4.41
CA LYS A 18 -47.39 -32.95 5.66
C LYS A 18 -47.06 -33.86 6.84
N ILE A 19 -46.11 -33.44 7.66
CA ILE A 19 -45.67 -34.18 8.84
C ILE A 19 -45.97 -33.32 10.07
N ARG A 20 -46.77 -33.85 10.99
CA ARG A 20 -47.21 -33.13 12.20
C ARG A 20 -46.40 -33.57 13.39
N PHE A 21 -45.93 -32.59 14.15
CA PHE A 21 -45.15 -32.77 15.35
C PHE A 21 -45.90 -32.18 16.53
N ARG A 22 -45.76 -32.81 17.70
CA ARG A 22 -46.37 -32.36 18.95
C ARG A 22 -45.30 -32.22 20.02
N ALA A 23 -45.36 -31.16 20.78
CA ALA A 23 -44.50 -30.92 21.93
C ALA A 23 -45.35 -30.65 23.18
N GLN A 24 -44.83 -31.06 24.33
CA GLN A 24 -45.51 -30.87 25.62
C GLN A 24 -45.50 -29.40 26.07
N LEU A 25 -44.45 -28.65 25.71
CA LEU A 25 -44.30 -27.25 26.10
C LEU A 25 -44.31 -26.34 24.87
N ARG A 26 -45.04 -25.22 24.96
CA ARG A 26 -45.16 -24.24 23.86
C ARG A 26 -43.82 -23.62 23.47
N ARG A 27 -42.89 -23.47 24.42
CA ARG A 27 -41.55 -22.92 24.16
C ARG A 27 -40.73 -23.81 23.23
N ASP A 28 -40.91 -25.13 23.31
CA ASP A 28 -40.16 -26.09 22.49
C ASP A 28 -40.64 -26.03 21.04
N VAL A 29 -41.96 -25.84 20.82
CA VAL A 29 -42.48 -25.54 19.47
C VAL A 29 -41.84 -24.27 18.92
N LYS A 30 -41.74 -23.22 19.73
CA LYS A 30 -41.13 -21.95 19.31
C LYS A 30 -39.64 -22.13 18.99
N TYR A 31 -38.88 -22.89 19.78
CA TYR A 31 -37.47 -23.18 19.49
C TYR A 31 -37.29 -24.03 18.24
N TRP A 32 -38.08 -25.09 18.06
CA TRP A 32 -38.00 -25.94 16.86
C TRP A 32 -38.41 -25.20 15.58
N VAL A 33 -39.49 -24.43 15.62
CA VAL A 33 -39.91 -23.61 14.47
C VAL A 33 -38.84 -22.55 14.17
N THR A 34 -38.29 -21.88 15.19
CA THR A 34 -37.25 -20.86 14.99
C THR A 34 -35.95 -21.47 14.47
N ALA A 35 -35.53 -22.64 14.97
CA ALA A 35 -34.32 -23.33 14.52
C ALA A 35 -34.47 -23.91 13.11
N LEU A 36 -35.63 -24.45 12.74
CA LEU A 36 -35.90 -24.95 11.39
C LEU A 36 -36.05 -23.79 10.39
N GLN A 37 -36.73 -22.71 10.77
CA GLN A 37 -36.78 -21.48 9.97
C GLN A 37 -35.40 -20.83 9.84
N HIS A 38 -34.59 -20.86 10.90
CA HIS A 38 -33.21 -20.37 10.86
C HIS A 38 -32.32 -21.27 9.99
N SER A 39 -32.49 -22.59 10.01
CA SER A 39 -31.75 -23.54 9.15
C SER A 39 -32.16 -23.46 7.67
N LEU A 40 -33.42 -23.13 7.39
CA LEU A 40 -33.92 -22.85 6.03
C LEU A 40 -33.49 -21.45 5.54
N ASN A 41 -33.50 -20.44 6.43
CA ASN A 41 -33.06 -19.08 6.12
C ASN A 41 -31.52 -18.94 6.13
N HIS A 42 -30.77 -19.83 6.79
CA HIS A 42 -29.30 -19.96 6.71
C HIS A 42 -28.86 -20.73 5.47
N ARG A 43 -29.24 -20.18 4.32
CA ARG A 43 -28.25 -19.91 3.26
C ARG A 43 -27.67 -21.14 2.55
N ILE A 44 -28.52 -22.10 2.24
CA ILE A 44 -28.29 -23.03 1.13
C ILE A 44 -29.03 -22.55 -0.14
N GLN A 45 -29.84 -21.48 -0.07
CA GLN A 45 -30.88 -21.22 -1.09
C GLN A 45 -30.83 -19.86 -1.81
N SER A 46 -29.66 -19.28 -2.00
CA SER A 46 -29.40 -18.40 -3.15
C SER A 46 -27.89 -18.28 -3.33
N THR A 47 -27.21 -18.93 -4.25
CA THR A 47 -27.55 -19.57 -5.53
C THR A 47 -26.62 -20.79 -5.68
N ASP A 48 -26.88 -21.66 -6.65
CA ASP A 48 -25.97 -22.59 -7.37
C ASP A 48 -24.46 -22.60 -6.97
N ILE A 49 -23.87 -21.43 -6.76
CA ILE A 49 -22.52 -21.16 -6.24
C ILE A 49 -22.18 -21.92 -4.94
N GLY A 50 -23.08 -21.99 -3.94
CA GLY A 50 -22.77 -22.61 -2.65
C GLY A 50 -22.52 -24.12 -2.75
N THR A 51 -23.39 -24.83 -3.47
CA THR A 51 -23.23 -26.26 -3.76
C THR A 51 -22.05 -26.53 -4.67
N GLN A 52 -21.82 -25.67 -5.67
CA GLN A 52 -20.63 -25.74 -6.53
C GLN A 52 -19.34 -25.56 -5.74
N LEU A 53 -19.30 -24.62 -4.80
CA LEU A 53 -18.14 -24.39 -3.93
C LEU A 53 -17.86 -25.59 -3.03
N THR A 54 -18.88 -26.25 -2.48
CA THR A 54 -18.69 -27.47 -1.69
C THR A 54 -18.14 -28.62 -2.54
N ASN A 55 -18.76 -28.91 -3.69
CA ASN A 55 -18.30 -29.97 -4.58
C ASN A 55 -16.89 -29.68 -5.13
N PHE A 56 -16.61 -28.41 -5.43
CA PHE A 56 -15.31 -27.95 -5.86
C PHE A 56 -14.28 -28.02 -4.72
N ALA A 57 -14.65 -27.67 -3.49
CA ALA A 57 -13.76 -27.77 -2.33
C ALA A 57 -13.30 -29.21 -2.12
N SER A 58 -14.19 -30.19 -2.19
CA SER A 58 -13.84 -31.61 -2.13
C SER A 58 -12.91 -32.03 -3.28
N SER A 59 -13.22 -31.63 -4.52
CA SER A 59 -12.34 -31.93 -5.66
C SER A 59 -10.96 -31.28 -5.53
N LEU A 60 -10.91 -30.04 -5.06
CA LEU A 60 -9.67 -29.30 -4.88
C LEU A 60 -8.84 -29.86 -3.72
N PHE A 61 -9.49 -30.26 -2.64
CA PHE A 61 -8.85 -30.93 -1.50
C PHE A 61 -8.08 -32.15 -1.98
N HIS A 62 -8.75 -33.08 -2.68
CA HIS A 62 -8.10 -34.28 -3.21
C HIS A 62 -7.00 -34.02 -4.24
N LYS A 63 -7.08 -32.90 -4.99
CA LYS A 63 -6.00 -32.49 -5.91
C LYS A 63 -4.81 -31.84 -5.20
N THR A 64 -5.03 -31.34 -3.99
CA THR A 64 -4.02 -30.64 -3.18
C THR A 64 -3.32 -31.60 -2.21
N ASP A 65 -4.02 -32.64 -1.78
CA ASP A 65 -3.53 -33.78 -0.99
C ASP A 65 -2.59 -34.63 -1.86
N MET A 66 -1.31 -34.25 -1.89
CA MET A 66 -0.30 -34.84 -2.76
C MET A 66 0.20 -36.18 -2.21
N ASN A 67 0.24 -36.32 -0.88
CA ASN A 67 0.67 -37.54 -0.22
C ASN A 67 -0.48 -38.54 0.01
N GLN A 68 -1.73 -38.13 -0.28
CA GLN A 68 -2.96 -38.92 -0.15
C GLN A 68 -3.20 -39.41 1.28
N ASP A 69 -2.82 -38.61 2.27
CA ASP A 69 -2.99 -38.95 3.67
C ASP A 69 -4.39 -38.57 4.22
N GLY A 70 -5.22 -37.92 3.40
CA GLY A 70 -6.58 -37.51 3.74
C GLY A 70 -6.63 -36.21 4.54
N SER A 71 -5.52 -35.48 4.61
CA SER A 71 -5.37 -34.18 5.28
C SER A 71 -4.43 -33.29 4.45
N LEU A 72 -4.39 -31.97 4.74
CA LEU A 72 -3.45 -31.07 4.08
C LEU A 72 -2.43 -30.53 5.07
N GLY A 73 -1.16 -30.82 4.82
CA GLY A 73 -0.05 -30.21 5.56
C GLY A 73 0.23 -28.76 5.13
N LEU A 74 1.01 -28.03 5.94
CA LEU A 74 1.35 -26.63 5.67
C LEU A 74 2.01 -26.43 4.29
N GLY A 75 2.82 -27.38 3.83
CA GLY A 75 3.48 -27.34 2.52
C GLY A 75 2.50 -27.48 1.34
N GLU A 76 1.46 -28.29 1.49
CA GLU A 76 0.40 -28.49 0.48
C GLU A 76 -0.49 -27.25 0.42
N VAL A 77 -0.89 -26.71 1.57
CA VAL A 77 -1.62 -25.44 1.66
C VAL A 77 -0.81 -24.28 1.07
N ALA A 78 0.50 -24.19 1.36
CA ALA A 78 1.37 -23.17 0.76
C ALA A 78 1.47 -23.31 -0.77
N THR A 79 1.45 -24.55 -1.28
CA THR A 79 1.45 -24.82 -2.73
C THR A 79 0.13 -24.39 -3.37
N LEU A 80 -0.99 -24.68 -2.72
CA LEU A 80 -2.30 -24.19 -3.17
C LEU A 80 -2.38 -22.67 -3.21
N PHE A 81 -1.89 -21.97 -2.17
CA PHE A 81 -1.94 -20.50 -2.11
C PHE A 81 -1.18 -19.87 -3.28
N ARG A 82 0.00 -20.43 -3.62
CA ARG A 82 0.77 -20.03 -4.80
C ARG A 82 -0.02 -20.25 -6.09
N ARG A 83 -0.70 -21.39 -6.23
CA ARG A 83 -1.54 -21.69 -7.41
C ARG A 83 -2.74 -20.76 -7.56
N LEU A 84 -3.31 -20.30 -6.44
CA LEU A 84 -4.41 -19.32 -6.41
C LEU A 84 -3.95 -17.87 -6.59
N ASN A 85 -2.67 -17.62 -6.87
CA ASN A 85 -2.05 -16.29 -6.95
C ASN A 85 -2.25 -15.45 -5.68
N ILE A 86 -2.30 -16.10 -4.52
CA ILE A 86 -2.38 -15.43 -3.22
C ILE A 86 -0.96 -15.17 -2.77
N GLU A 87 -0.38 -14.06 -3.22
CA GLU A 87 0.91 -13.60 -2.73
C GLU A 87 0.81 -13.36 -1.23
N SER A 88 1.58 -14.12 -0.46
CA SER A 88 1.54 -14.11 0.98
C SER A 88 2.91 -14.45 1.53
N ALA A 89 3.48 -13.55 2.31
CA ALA A 89 4.68 -13.86 3.07
C ALA A 89 4.45 -15.11 3.93
N SER A 90 5.50 -15.89 4.20
CA SER A 90 5.39 -17.19 4.89
C SER A 90 4.58 -17.10 6.20
N HIS A 91 4.67 -15.98 6.93
CA HIS A 91 3.93 -15.75 8.16
C HIS A 91 2.40 -15.66 7.97
N HIS A 92 1.92 -15.15 6.83
CA HIS A 92 0.49 -15.05 6.53
C HIS A 92 -0.11 -16.43 6.22
N ILE A 93 0.64 -17.29 5.53
CA ILE A 93 0.25 -18.67 5.27
C ILE A 93 0.17 -19.44 6.58
N THR A 94 1.20 -19.37 7.44
CA THR A 94 1.21 -20.02 8.75
C THR A 94 0.07 -19.55 9.65
N ARG A 95 -0.21 -18.24 9.66
CA ARG A 95 -1.33 -17.67 10.44
C ARG A 95 -2.68 -18.14 9.92
N THR A 96 -2.85 -18.22 8.60
CA THR A 96 -4.10 -18.69 7.98
C THR A 96 -4.28 -20.17 8.26
N PHE A 97 -3.24 -20.98 8.11
CA PHE A 97 -3.24 -22.40 8.45
C PHE A 97 -3.69 -22.63 9.91
N ALA A 98 -3.03 -21.96 10.87
CA ALA A 98 -3.36 -22.08 12.29
C ALA A 98 -4.76 -21.58 12.66
N LYS A 99 -5.37 -20.70 11.84
CA LYS A 99 -6.75 -20.25 12.04
C LYS A 99 -7.77 -21.33 11.67
N PHE A 100 -7.45 -22.18 10.69
CA PHE A 100 -8.38 -23.16 10.13
C PHE A 100 -8.14 -24.59 10.62
N ASP A 101 -6.95 -24.91 11.14
CA ASP A 101 -6.67 -26.09 11.97
C ASP A 101 -7.32 -25.89 13.35
N ARG A 102 -8.62 -26.18 13.46
CA ARG A 102 -9.42 -25.89 14.66
C ARG A 102 -9.27 -26.95 15.72
N ASP A 103 -8.97 -28.17 15.31
CA ASP A 103 -8.74 -29.30 16.22
C ASP A 103 -7.29 -29.38 16.70
N GLY A 104 -6.37 -28.60 16.11
CA GLY A 104 -4.97 -28.52 16.50
C GLY A 104 -4.19 -29.77 16.09
N SER A 105 -4.67 -30.48 15.06
CA SER A 105 -4.05 -31.70 14.55
C SER A 105 -2.70 -31.46 13.86
N GLY A 106 -2.41 -30.20 13.49
CA GLY A 106 -1.25 -29.85 12.68
C GLY A 106 -1.47 -30.08 11.18
N THR A 107 -2.71 -30.39 10.78
CA THR A 107 -3.16 -30.65 9.41
C THR A 107 -4.53 -30.00 9.17
N ILE A 108 -4.93 -29.80 7.92
CA ILE A 108 -6.26 -29.30 7.57
C ILE A 108 -7.10 -30.46 7.03
N SER A 109 -8.21 -30.77 7.70
CA SER A 109 -9.20 -31.74 7.23
C SER A 109 -10.03 -31.20 6.06
N GLU A 110 -10.75 -32.06 5.33
CA GLU A 110 -11.60 -31.65 4.21
C GLU A 110 -12.70 -30.62 4.63
N ASP A 111 -13.30 -30.81 5.81
CA ASP A 111 -14.31 -29.90 6.36
C ASP A 111 -13.72 -28.53 6.75
N GLU A 112 -12.49 -28.51 7.24
CA GLU A 112 -11.75 -27.27 7.55
C GLU A 112 -11.30 -26.58 6.27
N PHE A 113 -10.87 -27.36 5.28
CA PHE A 113 -10.51 -26.88 3.97
C PHE A 113 -11.67 -26.19 3.26
N ALA A 114 -12.87 -26.79 3.28
CA ALA A 114 -14.05 -26.19 2.68
C ALA A 114 -14.40 -24.84 3.31
N LYS A 115 -14.26 -24.70 4.63
CA LYS A 115 -14.45 -23.43 5.35
C LYS A 115 -13.37 -22.41 5.00
N MET A 116 -12.12 -22.84 4.95
CA MET A 116 -10.98 -22.01 4.56
C MET A 116 -11.16 -21.46 3.14
N LEU A 117 -11.46 -22.33 2.18
CA LEU A 117 -11.67 -21.97 0.78
C LEU A 117 -12.86 -21.01 0.63
N TYR A 118 -13.97 -21.28 1.32
CA TYR A 118 -15.14 -20.40 1.31
C TYR A 118 -14.78 -18.98 1.80
N GLU A 119 -14.07 -18.86 2.92
CA GLU A 119 -13.70 -17.55 3.47
C GLU A 119 -12.69 -16.80 2.59
N MET A 120 -11.77 -17.54 1.95
CA MET A 120 -10.78 -16.96 1.05
C MET A 120 -11.41 -16.47 -0.27
N VAL A 121 -12.33 -17.25 -0.84
CA VAL A 121 -12.78 -17.09 -2.23
C VAL A 121 -14.14 -16.40 -2.35
N VAL A 122 -15.03 -16.56 -1.37
CA VAL A 122 -16.36 -15.95 -1.44
C VAL A 122 -16.30 -14.51 -1.00
N LYS A 123 -16.29 -13.62 -1.98
CA LYS A 123 -16.42 -12.17 -1.77
C LYS A 123 -17.85 -11.78 -2.12
N ARG A 124 -18.73 -11.68 -1.12
CA ARG A 124 -20.14 -11.28 -1.30
C ARG A 124 -20.37 -10.05 -2.20
N PRO A 125 -19.50 -9.01 -2.20
CA PRO A 125 -19.63 -7.90 -3.14
C PRO A 125 -19.47 -8.28 -4.63
N LEU A 126 -18.85 -9.41 -4.94
CA LEU A 126 -18.66 -9.92 -6.30
C LEU A 126 -19.84 -10.75 -6.82
N ASP A 127 -20.72 -11.22 -5.94
CA ASP A 127 -21.84 -12.11 -6.30
C ASP A 127 -22.69 -11.55 -7.46
N PRO A 128 -23.14 -10.27 -7.47
CA PRO A 128 -23.94 -9.74 -8.57
C PRO A 128 -23.22 -9.76 -9.91
N TYR A 129 -21.91 -9.50 -9.91
CA TYR A 129 -21.09 -9.53 -11.11
C TYR A 129 -20.87 -10.97 -11.58
N PHE A 130 -20.60 -11.89 -10.66
CA PHE A 130 -20.48 -13.29 -11.03
C PHE A 130 -21.80 -13.81 -11.63
N GLU A 131 -22.95 -13.49 -11.03
CA GLU A 131 -24.27 -13.90 -11.52
C GLU A 131 -24.59 -13.36 -12.92
N GLU A 132 -24.29 -12.09 -13.19
CA GLU A 132 -24.51 -11.44 -14.50
C GLU A 132 -23.58 -12.01 -15.59
N TYR A 133 -22.31 -12.21 -15.25
CA TYR A 133 -21.26 -12.57 -16.20
C TYR A 133 -21.00 -14.08 -16.30
N SER A 134 -21.67 -14.92 -15.51
CA SER A 134 -21.57 -16.38 -15.62
C SER A 134 -22.66 -17.00 -16.50
N VAL A 135 -22.48 -18.29 -16.83
CA VAL A 135 -23.45 -19.18 -17.49
C VAL A 135 -23.35 -20.56 -16.83
N LEU A 136 -24.46 -21.31 -16.80
CA LEU A 136 -24.45 -22.71 -16.34
C LEU A 136 -23.99 -23.61 -17.48
N GLN A 137 -22.95 -24.41 -17.24
CA GLN A 137 -22.35 -25.37 -18.17
C GLN A 137 -21.93 -26.61 -17.39
N ASN A 138 -22.34 -27.81 -17.82
CA ASN A 138 -22.02 -29.07 -17.14
C ASN A 138 -22.28 -29.05 -15.62
N GLU A 139 -23.43 -28.52 -15.20
CA GLU A 139 -23.82 -28.37 -13.78
C GLU A 139 -22.94 -27.40 -12.95
N GLN A 140 -22.05 -26.64 -13.59
CA GLN A 140 -21.21 -25.62 -12.97
C GLN A 140 -21.43 -24.24 -13.60
N ARG A 141 -21.41 -23.18 -12.80
CA ARG A 141 -21.39 -21.81 -13.29
C ARG A 141 -19.96 -21.37 -13.55
N ILE A 142 -19.73 -20.89 -14.75
CA ILE A 142 -18.46 -20.31 -15.16
C ILE A 142 -18.67 -18.95 -15.80
N VAL A 143 -17.65 -18.11 -15.81
CA VAL A 143 -17.58 -16.85 -16.58
C VAL A 143 -16.82 -17.13 -17.87
N PRO A 144 -17.51 -17.30 -19.02
CA PRO A 144 -16.83 -17.57 -20.28
C PRO A 144 -15.87 -16.45 -20.67
N TRP A 145 -14.77 -16.77 -21.36
CA TRP A 145 -13.74 -15.79 -21.73
C TRP A 145 -14.29 -14.54 -22.42
N ARG A 146 -15.29 -14.71 -23.29
CA ARG A 146 -15.98 -13.59 -23.95
C ARG A 146 -16.73 -12.70 -22.96
N LYS A 147 -17.36 -13.28 -21.94
CA LYS A 147 -18.04 -12.53 -20.87
C LYS A 147 -17.02 -11.92 -19.89
N LEU A 148 -15.90 -12.58 -19.61
CA LEU A 148 -14.79 -12.01 -18.84
C LEU A 148 -14.23 -10.74 -19.51
N LYS A 149 -13.88 -10.81 -20.80
CA LYS A 149 -13.40 -9.64 -21.55
C LYS A 149 -14.41 -8.48 -21.51
N ARG A 150 -15.71 -8.79 -21.58
CA ARG A 150 -16.78 -7.80 -21.44
C ARG A 150 -16.85 -7.21 -20.03
N PHE A 151 -16.73 -8.03 -19.00
CA PHE A 151 -16.69 -7.61 -17.60
C PHE A 151 -15.51 -6.66 -17.36
N LEU A 152 -14.30 -7.08 -17.73
CA LEU A 152 -13.08 -6.29 -17.58
C LEU A 152 -13.22 -4.92 -18.25
N ARG A 153 -13.66 -4.88 -19.51
CA ARG A 153 -13.88 -3.61 -20.22
C ARG A 153 -14.97 -2.73 -19.63
N LYS A 154 -16.10 -3.30 -19.19
CA LYS A 154 -17.27 -2.52 -18.75
C LYS A 154 -17.23 -2.11 -17.28
N VAL A 155 -16.66 -2.96 -16.43
CA VAL A 155 -16.68 -2.81 -14.98
C VAL A 155 -15.31 -2.36 -14.45
N GLN A 156 -14.21 -2.98 -14.94
CA GLN A 156 -12.85 -2.59 -14.53
C GLN A 156 -12.28 -1.44 -15.38
N GLY A 157 -12.83 -1.21 -16.58
CA GLY A 157 -12.38 -0.15 -17.49
C GLY A 157 -11.12 -0.49 -18.30
N ASP A 158 -10.56 -1.69 -18.12
CA ASP A 158 -9.38 -2.19 -18.80
C ASP A 158 -9.56 -3.68 -19.10
N ASP A 159 -9.40 -4.09 -20.37
CA ASP A 159 -9.44 -5.49 -20.79
C ASP A 159 -8.10 -6.04 -21.30
N SER A 160 -7.00 -5.31 -21.07
CA SER A 160 -5.65 -5.68 -21.52
C SER A 160 -5.18 -7.03 -20.95
N ILE A 161 -5.63 -7.39 -19.74
CA ILE A 161 -5.28 -8.66 -19.08
C ILE A 161 -6.11 -9.86 -19.56
N ALA A 162 -7.17 -9.64 -20.35
CA ALA A 162 -8.12 -10.70 -20.71
C ALA A 162 -7.47 -11.88 -21.46
N GLU A 163 -6.51 -11.58 -22.34
CA GLU A 163 -5.81 -12.59 -23.13
C GLU A 163 -4.84 -13.41 -22.28
N GLU A 164 -4.15 -12.78 -21.33
CA GLU A 164 -3.24 -13.44 -20.41
C GLU A 164 -4.01 -14.38 -19.48
N ILE A 165 -5.12 -13.92 -18.91
CA ILE A 165 -5.99 -14.73 -18.05
C ILE A 165 -6.55 -15.94 -18.81
N SER A 166 -6.90 -15.79 -20.08
CA SER A 166 -7.45 -16.90 -20.89
C SER A 166 -6.46 -18.03 -21.16
N LYS A 167 -5.16 -17.79 -20.95
CA LYS A 167 -4.10 -18.80 -21.09
C LYS A 167 -3.84 -19.56 -19.78
N LEU A 168 -4.51 -19.19 -18.69
CA LEU A 168 -4.41 -19.94 -17.44
C LEU A 168 -5.02 -21.32 -17.66
N GLY A 169 -4.16 -22.34 -17.63
CA GLY A 169 -4.54 -23.75 -17.77
C GLY A 169 -4.62 -24.48 -16.44
N ASP A 170 -4.72 -23.77 -15.31
CA ASP A 170 -4.98 -24.42 -14.02
C ASP A 170 -6.50 -24.64 -13.87
N PRO A 171 -6.98 -25.90 -13.80
CA PRO A 171 -8.40 -26.23 -13.64
C PRO A 171 -9.07 -25.60 -12.42
N ILE A 172 -8.26 -25.15 -11.45
CA ILE A 172 -8.74 -24.46 -10.24
C ILE A 172 -9.29 -23.08 -10.58
N VAL A 173 -8.63 -22.39 -11.52
CA VAL A 173 -8.92 -21.01 -11.91
C VAL A 173 -9.82 -20.98 -13.14
N ALA A 174 -9.59 -21.88 -14.10
CA ALA A 174 -10.33 -21.95 -15.34
C ALA A 174 -10.87 -23.37 -15.57
N ASP A 175 -12.07 -23.49 -16.13
CA ASP A 175 -12.48 -24.72 -16.78
C ASP A 175 -11.74 -24.81 -18.12
N ASP A 176 -10.98 -25.89 -18.33
CA ASP A 176 -10.06 -26.10 -19.47
C ASP A 176 -10.81 -25.92 -20.81
N GLN A 177 -10.77 -24.67 -21.31
CA GLN A 177 -11.36 -24.12 -22.55
C GLN A 177 -12.71 -23.38 -22.43
N ALA A 178 -13.40 -23.38 -21.29
CA ALA A 178 -14.74 -22.78 -21.19
C ALA A 178 -14.78 -21.40 -20.50
N GLY A 179 -13.96 -21.14 -19.48
CA GLY A 179 -13.96 -19.86 -18.76
C GLY A 179 -13.56 -19.96 -17.28
N LEU A 180 -13.66 -18.86 -16.53
CA LEU A 180 -13.31 -18.85 -15.10
C LEU A 180 -14.39 -19.51 -14.24
N THR A 181 -13.98 -20.32 -13.26
CA THR A 181 -14.88 -20.75 -12.17
C THR A 181 -15.19 -19.56 -11.26
N VAL A 182 -16.09 -19.72 -10.28
CA VAL A 182 -16.27 -18.72 -9.21
C VAL A 182 -14.97 -18.45 -8.46
N ILE A 183 -14.13 -19.48 -8.31
CA ILE A 183 -12.83 -19.36 -7.65
C ILE A 183 -11.87 -18.55 -8.49
N GLY A 184 -11.77 -18.88 -9.78
CA GLY A 184 -10.92 -18.11 -10.68
C GLY A 184 -11.36 -16.67 -10.85
N PHE A 185 -12.67 -16.42 -10.90
CA PHE A 185 -13.19 -15.06 -11.01
C PHE A 185 -12.80 -14.21 -9.78
N SER A 186 -12.98 -14.73 -8.57
CA SER A 186 -12.55 -14.05 -7.34
C SER A 186 -11.03 -13.92 -7.25
N ALA A 187 -10.27 -14.96 -7.62
CA ALA A 187 -8.81 -14.96 -7.56
C ALA A 187 -8.22 -13.88 -8.48
N ILE A 188 -8.66 -13.83 -9.74
CA ILE A 188 -8.23 -12.83 -10.73
C ILE A 188 -8.59 -11.41 -10.30
N LEU A 189 -9.77 -11.20 -9.71
CA LEU A 189 -10.16 -9.86 -9.25
C LEU A 189 -9.32 -9.35 -8.09
N CYS A 190 -8.73 -10.25 -7.30
CA CYS A 190 -7.83 -9.93 -6.20
C CYS A 190 -6.35 -10.09 -6.56
N SER A 191 -6.04 -10.40 -7.82
CA SER A 191 -4.68 -10.68 -8.25
C SER A 191 -3.92 -9.40 -8.60
N GLN A 192 -2.59 -9.51 -8.70
CA GLN A 192 -1.73 -8.38 -9.06
C GLN A 192 -2.02 -7.87 -10.48
N GLU A 193 -2.47 -8.75 -11.37
CA GLU A 193 -2.86 -8.42 -12.74
C GLU A 193 -4.09 -7.50 -12.78
N ASN A 194 -4.99 -7.58 -11.79
CA ASN A 194 -6.12 -6.67 -11.62
C ASN A 194 -5.86 -5.60 -10.54
N SER A 195 -4.61 -5.12 -10.44
CA SER A 195 -4.22 -4.07 -9.51
C SER A 195 -4.94 -2.75 -9.80
N ILE A 196 -5.32 -2.05 -8.74
CA ILE A 196 -5.77 -0.65 -8.83
C ILE A 196 -4.66 0.27 -9.37
N PHE A 197 -3.40 -0.13 -9.22
CA PHE A 197 -2.25 0.59 -9.74
C PHE A 197 -1.95 0.15 -11.16
N ASN A 198 -1.70 1.13 -12.04
CA ASN A 198 -1.30 0.84 -13.41
C ASN A 198 0.13 0.24 -13.41
N PRO A 199 0.32 -1.03 -13.83
CA PRO A 199 1.63 -1.68 -13.81
C PRO A 199 2.64 -1.00 -14.74
N LYS A 200 2.19 -0.31 -15.80
CA LYS A 200 3.07 0.48 -16.67
C LYS A 200 3.69 1.69 -15.96
N ARG A 201 3.15 2.09 -14.80
CA ARG A 201 3.66 3.17 -13.95
C ARG A 201 4.37 2.66 -12.70
N SER A 202 4.62 1.34 -12.60
CA SER A 202 5.38 0.73 -11.50
C SER A 202 6.89 0.95 -11.60
N ARG A 203 7.38 1.32 -12.79
CA ARG A 203 8.78 1.68 -13.07
C ARG A 203 8.85 3.12 -13.54
N LEU A 204 10.06 3.66 -13.67
CA LEU A 204 10.28 4.99 -14.24
C LEU A 204 9.62 5.10 -15.62
N TYR A 205 8.62 5.98 -15.74
CA TYR A 205 7.84 6.19 -16.97
C TYR A 205 7.81 7.67 -17.43
N GLN A 206 8.30 8.58 -16.58
CA GLN A 206 8.31 10.01 -16.89
C GLN A 206 9.50 10.34 -17.78
N ASP A 207 9.34 11.33 -18.66
CA ASP A 207 10.45 11.93 -19.38
C ASP A 207 11.34 12.67 -18.39
N MET A 208 12.57 12.20 -18.18
CA MET A 208 13.53 12.79 -17.22
C MET A 208 14.51 13.77 -17.87
N THR A 209 14.26 14.16 -19.13
CA THR A 209 15.13 15.04 -19.92
C THR A 209 14.68 16.51 -19.91
N ARG A 210 13.56 16.83 -19.26
CA ARG A 210 13.09 18.23 -19.11
C ARG A 210 13.89 18.96 -18.03
N PRO A 211 13.87 20.30 -18.00
CA PRO A 211 14.54 21.08 -16.95
C PRO A 211 14.04 20.70 -15.55
N LEU A 212 14.92 20.74 -14.53
CA LEU A 212 14.56 20.43 -13.14
C LEU A 212 13.31 21.19 -12.62
N SER A 213 13.07 22.41 -13.09
CA SER A 213 11.91 23.22 -12.74
C SER A 213 10.55 22.65 -13.19
N HIS A 214 10.53 21.60 -14.01
CA HIS A 214 9.31 20.95 -14.51
C HIS A 214 8.84 19.77 -13.64
N TYR A 215 9.56 19.45 -12.57
CA TYR A 215 9.29 18.27 -11.73
C TYR A 215 8.89 18.69 -10.32
N TRP A 216 7.98 17.93 -9.73
CA TRP A 216 7.83 17.91 -8.28
C TRP A 216 8.97 17.07 -7.71
N ILE A 217 9.73 17.67 -6.79
CA ILE A 217 10.87 17.04 -6.14
C ILE A 217 10.47 16.72 -4.70
N SER A 218 10.72 15.50 -4.27
CA SER A 218 10.50 15.11 -2.88
C SER A 218 11.55 15.80 -2.01
N CYS A 219 11.10 16.65 -1.07
CA CYS A 219 11.95 17.45 -0.21
C CYS A 219 11.67 17.16 1.27
N SER A 220 12.70 17.27 2.10
CA SER A 220 12.61 17.22 3.56
C SER A 220 13.07 18.56 4.15
N HIS A 221 12.32 19.04 5.14
CA HIS A 221 12.59 20.29 5.86
C HIS A 221 13.14 19.95 7.25
N ASN A 222 14.18 20.67 7.69
CA ASN A 222 14.93 20.39 8.92
C ASN A 222 15.24 18.90 9.09
N THR A 223 15.85 18.32 8.05
CA THR A 223 16.02 16.86 7.89
C THR A 223 16.74 16.19 9.05
N TYR A 224 17.57 16.93 9.79
CA TYR A 224 18.33 16.40 10.91
C TYR A 224 17.48 16.13 12.18
N LEU A 225 16.27 16.66 12.30
CA LEU A 225 15.46 16.55 13.53
C LEU A 225 14.62 15.26 13.56
N GLU A 226 14.65 14.53 14.67
CA GLU A 226 13.80 13.35 14.88
C GLU A 226 12.37 13.70 15.29
N ASP A 227 12.21 14.76 16.10
CA ASP A 227 10.95 15.09 16.78
C ASP A 227 10.62 16.60 16.71
N SER A 228 10.75 17.30 17.85
CA SER A 228 10.31 18.66 18.06
C SER A 228 11.29 19.69 17.50
N GLN A 229 10.76 20.76 16.92
CA GLN A 229 11.53 21.92 16.46
C GLN A 229 12.21 22.68 17.63
N ILE A 230 11.80 22.48 18.89
CA ILE A 230 12.29 23.28 20.04
C ILE A 230 13.27 22.50 20.94
N ALA A 231 13.08 21.18 21.08
CA ALA A 231 13.89 20.35 21.97
C ALA A 231 14.13 18.93 21.40
N GLY A 232 14.10 18.79 20.07
CA GLY A 232 14.35 17.52 19.40
C GLY A 232 15.81 17.11 19.37
N THR A 233 16.04 15.82 19.16
CA THR A 233 17.37 15.28 18.86
C THR A 233 17.70 15.52 17.40
N ALA A 234 18.90 16.02 17.12
CA ALA A 234 19.50 15.98 15.80
C ALA A 234 20.22 14.63 15.59
N SER A 235 20.00 14.00 14.43
CA SER A 235 20.52 12.69 14.09
C SER A 235 20.95 12.62 12.61
N VAL A 236 22.04 11.89 12.35
CA VAL A 236 22.50 11.59 10.99
C VAL A 236 21.60 10.54 10.33
N GLU A 237 21.04 9.63 11.12
CA GLU A 237 20.14 8.56 10.69
C GLU A 237 18.87 9.10 10.02
N GLN A 238 18.40 10.29 10.37
CA GLN A 238 17.26 10.93 9.70
C GLN A 238 17.52 11.21 8.22
N TYR A 239 18.75 11.58 7.85
CA TYR A 239 19.15 11.73 6.44
C TYR A 239 19.06 10.39 5.70
N LEU A 240 19.52 9.31 6.33
CA LEU A 240 19.44 7.97 5.74
C LEU A 240 17.99 7.54 5.52
N GLU A 241 17.12 7.82 6.50
CA GLU A 241 15.71 7.44 6.44
C GLU A 241 14.97 8.16 5.30
N VAL A 242 15.14 9.47 5.15
CA VAL A 242 14.48 10.20 4.05
C VAL A 242 15.03 9.81 2.68
N ILE A 243 16.33 9.53 2.58
CA ILE A 243 16.95 9.04 1.33
C ILE A 243 16.41 7.66 0.96
N ARG A 244 16.24 6.76 1.93
CA ARG A 244 15.61 5.45 1.71
C ARG A 244 14.19 5.56 1.19
N HIS A 245 13.46 6.59 1.59
CA HIS A 245 12.11 6.90 1.09
C HIS A 245 12.10 7.66 -0.25
N GLY A 246 13.26 7.88 -0.88
CA GLY A 246 13.38 8.50 -2.19
C GLY A 246 13.43 10.03 -2.17
N CYS A 247 13.60 10.66 -1.01
CA CYS A 247 13.79 12.10 -0.90
C CYS A 247 15.01 12.56 -1.73
N ARG A 248 14.87 13.66 -2.49
CA ARG A 248 15.90 14.21 -3.40
C ARG A 248 16.33 15.64 -3.04
N CYS A 249 15.79 16.22 -1.99
CA CYS A 249 16.25 17.49 -1.43
C CYS A 249 16.24 17.42 0.09
N VAL A 250 17.39 17.63 0.73
CA VAL A 250 17.55 17.61 2.19
C VAL A 250 18.05 18.96 2.67
N GLU A 251 17.65 19.33 3.88
CA GLU A 251 18.01 20.57 4.53
C GLU A 251 19.08 20.35 5.59
N ILE A 252 20.09 21.24 5.61
CA ILE A 252 21.25 21.17 6.49
C ILE A 252 21.53 22.56 7.08
N ASP A 253 21.17 22.74 8.35
CA ASP A 253 21.39 24.00 9.07
C ASP A 253 22.81 24.04 9.62
N CYS A 254 23.67 24.80 8.96
CA CYS A 254 25.10 24.83 9.20
C CYS A 254 25.45 25.90 10.25
N TRP A 255 26.03 25.48 11.38
CA TRP A 255 26.44 26.36 12.47
C TRP A 255 27.92 26.17 12.81
N ASP A 256 28.55 27.22 13.34
CA ASP A 256 29.90 27.14 13.84
C ASP A 256 30.02 26.11 14.98
N GLY A 257 30.93 25.16 14.83
CA GLY A 257 31.25 24.18 15.86
C GLY A 257 32.63 24.38 16.48
N PRO A 258 32.94 23.58 17.51
CA PRO A 258 34.23 23.66 18.20
C PRO A 258 35.39 23.23 17.29
N ASN A 259 36.59 23.76 17.57
CA ASN A 259 37.83 23.42 16.85
C ASN A 259 37.80 23.72 15.34
N GLY A 260 36.95 24.65 14.90
CA GLY A 260 36.84 25.02 13.48
C GLY A 260 36.07 24.00 12.64
N GLU A 261 35.42 23.01 13.26
CA GLU A 261 34.62 22.01 12.55
C GLU A 261 33.12 22.35 12.62
N PRO A 262 32.43 22.48 11.46
CA PRO A 262 31.03 22.86 11.39
C PRO A 262 30.09 21.77 11.91
N VAL A 263 28.98 22.19 12.51
CA VAL A 263 27.94 21.32 13.06
C VAL A 263 26.58 21.60 12.42
N VAL A 264 25.67 20.63 12.55
CA VAL A 264 24.27 20.75 12.14
C VAL A 264 23.37 20.76 13.36
N THR A 265 22.52 21.77 13.48
CA THR A 265 21.59 21.94 14.61
C THR A 265 20.54 23.01 14.31
N HIS A 266 19.46 23.06 15.09
CA HIS A 266 18.48 24.13 15.01
C HIS A 266 18.88 25.28 15.94
N GLY A 267 19.22 26.43 15.37
CA GLY A 267 19.75 27.59 16.07
C GLY A 267 18.88 28.07 17.23
N TYR A 268 19.51 28.56 18.31
CA TYR A 268 18.82 29.15 19.47
C TYR A 268 17.81 28.24 20.18
N THR A 269 17.86 26.93 19.94
CA THR A 269 17.00 25.93 20.60
C THR A 269 17.82 24.97 21.46
N MET A 270 17.14 24.03 22.14
CA MET A 270 17.79 23.00 22.97
C MET A 270 18.16 21.73 22.18
N THR A 271 18.17 21.78 20.85
CA THR A 271 18.45 20.61 20.03
C THR A 271 19.90 20.16 20.14
N SER A 272 20.15 18.85 20.05
CA SER A 272 21.52 18.32 19.97
C SER A 272 22.22 18.76 18.67
N ARG A 273 23.52 18.50 18.59
CA ARG A 273 24.36 18.85 17.45
C ARG A 273 24.96 17.59 16.86
N ILE A 274 25.04 17.54 15.53
CA ILE A 274 25.73 16.48 14.79
C ILE A 274 26.83 17.09 13.91
N SER A 275 27.82 16.29 13.54
CA SER A 275 28.92 16.72 12.67
C SER A 275 28.41 16.96 11.24
N PHE A 276 28.75 18.10 10.64
CA PHE A 276 28.48 18.33 9.22
C PHE A 276 29.22 17.33 8.33
N GLU A 277 30.46 16.98 8.69
CA GLU A 277 31.26 15.99 7.94
C GLU A 277 30.57 14.62 7.91
N ASP A 278 30.00 14.18 9.03
CA ASP A 278 29.30 12.90 9.11
C ASP A 278 28.03 12.93 8.24
N VAL A 279 27.27 14.03 8.28
CA VAL A 279 26.08 14.22 7.42
C VAL A 279 26.45 14.09 5.93
N VAL A 280 27.45 14.84 5.45
CA VAL A 280 27.81 14.79 4.01
C VAL A 280 28.41 13.45 3.60
N ARG A 281 29.12 12.76 4.49
CA ARG A 281 29.63 11.40 4.24
C ARG A 281 28.49 10.40 4.10
N THR A 282 27.53 10.42 5.02
CA THR A 282 26.32 9.59 4.93
C THR A 282 25.56 9.84 3.64
N LEU A 283 25.38 11.11 3.24
CA LEU A 283 24.73 11.46 1.98
C LEU A 283 25.53 11.03 0.75
N SER A 284 26.86 11.05 0.81
CA SER A 284 27.72 10.54 -0.27
C SER A 284 27.63 9.03 -0.42
N ASP A 285 27.61 8.31 0.70
CA ASP A 285 27.60 6.85 0.73
C ASP A 285 26.24 6.28 0.32
N HIS A 286 25.14 6.93 0.71
CA HIS A 286 23.79 6.40 0.55
C HIS A 286 22.87 7.21 -0.37
N GLY A 287 23.26 8.42 -0.75
CA GLY A 287 22.39 9.38 -1.46
C GLY A 287 21.75 8.84 -2.73
N PHE A 288 22.35 7.81 -3.35
CA PHE A 288 21.91 7.25 -4.62
C PHE A 288 21.42 5.78 -4.55
N ASP A 289 21.30 5.20 -3.35
CA ASP A 289 20.97 3.77 -3.17
C ASP A 289 19.61 3.40 -3.79
N ASN A 290 18.59 4.25 -3.62
CA ASN A 290 17.22 4.00 -4.07
C ASN A 290 16.79 4.89 -5.26
N SER A 291 17.65 5.82 -5.68
CA SER A 291 17.39 6.71 -6.83
C SER A 291 18.69 7.29 -7.35
N GLU A 292 18.93 7.16 -8.65
CA GLU A 292 20.12 7.69 -9.31
C GLU A 292 19.99 9.18 -9.68
N PHE A 293 18.82 9.79 -9.50
CA PHE A 293 18.57 11.19 -9.83
C PHE A 293 19.25 12.15 -8.85
N PRO A 294 19.52 13.40 -9.26
CA PRO A 294 20.32 14.34 -8.48
C PRO A 294 19.81 14.55 -7.06
N LEU A 295 20.75 14.72 -6.13
CA LEU A 295 20.48 15.05 -4.74
C LEU A 295 20.76 16.54 -4.51
N ILE A 296 19.79 17.26 -3.98
CA ILE A 296 19.90 18.68 -3.65
C ILE A 296 20.17 18.84 -2.15
N LEU A 297 21.22 19.59 -1.81
CA LEU A 297 21.54 19.99 -0.44
C LEU A 297 21.13 21.45 -0.26
N SER A 298 20.06 21.69 0.49
CA SER A 298 19.63 23.03 0.92
C SER A 298 20.41 23.40 2.18
N LEU A 299 21.44 24.23 2.03
CA LEU A 299 22.27 24.68 3.14
C LEU A 299 21.71 26.00 3.69
N GLU A 300 21.35 25.98 4.97
CA GLU A 300 21.07 27.21 5.72
C GLU A 300 22.33 27.61 6.48
N MET A 301 22.97 28.71 6.05
CA MET A 301 24.32 29.06 6.48
C MET A 301 24.31 30.06 7.63
N HIS A 302 24.80 29.64 8.80
CA HIS A 302 25.01 30.48 10.00
C HIS A 302 26.48 30.51 10.46
N CYS A 303 27.37 29.89 9.70
CA CYS A 303 28.80 29.85 9.97
C CYS A 303 29.50 31.19 9.66
N GLY A 304 30.59 31.48 10.36
CA GLY A 304 31.55 32.50 9.96
C GLY A 304 32.41 32.07 8.77
N ASP A 305 33.12 33.03 8.15
CA ASP A 305 33.90 32.83 6.91
C ASP A 305 34.88 31.65 6.97
N GLU A 306 35.53 31.43 8.12
CA GLU A 306 36.47 30.30 8.31
C GLU A 306 35.77 28.95 8.14
N GLN A 307 34.62 28.76 8.80
CA GLN A 307 33.90 27.49 8.74
C GLN A 307 33.04 27.37 7.47
N ILE A 308 32.63 28.47 6.83
CA ILE A 308 32.12 28.43 5.44
C ILE A 308 33.19 27.84 4.51
N GLY A 309 34.43 28.30 4.63
CA GLY A 309 35.57 27.73 3.90
C GLY A 309 35.76 26.25 4.19
N ARG A 310 35.62 25.84 5.45
CA ARG A 310 35.66 24.43 5.86
C ARG A 310 34.53 23.59 5.25
N ILE A 311 33.30 24.09 5.23
CA ILE A 311 32.15 23.44 4.57
C ILE A 311 32.43 23.22 3.09
N ALA A 312 32.92 24.24 2.38
CA ALA A 312 33.26 24.13 0.96
C ALA A 312 34.34 23.06 0.72
N GLN A 313 35.36 22.98 1.58
CA GLN A 313 36.37 21.93 1.53
C GLN A 313 35.78 20.54 1.74
N LEU A 314 34.89 20.37 2.73
CA LEU A 314 34.24 19.10 3.02
C LEU A 314 33.35 18.64 1.87
N LEU A 315 32.51 19.52 1.32
CA LEU A 315 31.67 19.24 0.16
C LEU A 315 32.51 18.81 -1.05
N THR A 316 33.56 19.55 -1.36
CA THR A 316 34.47 19.26 -2.49
C THR A 316 35.21 17.93 -2.28
N LYS A 317 35.71 17.69 -1.06
CA LYS A 317 36.47 16.47 -0.72
C LYS A 317 35.58 15.22 -0.74
N VAL A 318 34.38 15.30 -0.17
CA VAL A 318 33.50 14.15 0.01
C VAL A 318 32.77 13.80 -1.28
N PHE A 319 32.18 14.78 -1.96
CA PHE A 319 31.44 14.52 -3.20
C PHE A 319 32.34 14.48 -4.44
N GLY A 320 33.49 15.14 -4.42
CA GLY A 320 34.46 15.14 -5.52
C GLY A 320 33.79 15.51 -6.85
N GLU A 321 33.95 14.64 -7.85
CA GLU A 321 33.32 14.82 -9.16
C GLU A 321 31.80 14.79 -9.11
N ARG A 322 31.17 14.13 -8.11
CA ARG A 322 29.70 14.10 -7.99
C ARG A 322 29.13 15.49 -7.71
N LEU A 323 29.91 16.40 -7.12
CA LEU A 323 29.47 17.77 -6.90
C LEU A 323 29.29 18.47 -8.25
N LEU A 324 28.06 18.88 -8.56
CA LEU A 324 27.75 19.60 -9.79
C LEU A 324 28.29 21.03 -9.67
N THR A 325 29.49 21.24 -10.19
CA THR A 325 30.09 22.57 -10.31
C THR A 325 29.76 23.11 -11.70
N HIS A 326 29.07 24.23 -11.75
CA HIS A 326 28.84 24.93 -13.01
C HIS A 326 30.07 25.80 -13.34
N PRO A 327 30.49 25.93 -14.61
CA PRO A 327 31.54 26.87 -14.95
C PRO A 327 30.98 28.29 -14.87
N ALA A 328 31.43 29.03 -13.86
CA ALA A 328 31.54 30.49 -13.72
C ALA A 328 30.33 31.42 -14.07
N PRO A 329 30.26 32.62 -13.46
CA PRO A 329 29.05 33.45 -13.36
C PRO A 329 28.64 34.24 -14.62
N GLU A 330 29.20 33.95 -15.79
CA GLU A 330 29.01 34.78 -16.99
C GLU A 330 28.27 34.02 -18.10
N GLY A 331 27.04 34.45 -18.40
CA GLY A 331 26.41 34.22 -19.70
C GLY A 331 25.32 33.14 -19.81
N HIS A 332 24.84 32.56 -18.71
CA HIS A 332 23.89 31.43 -18.77
C HIS A 332 22.56 31.62 -18.02
N TRP A 333 22.25 32.83 -17.53
CA TRP A 333 21.00 33.11 -16.80
C TRP A 333 19.72 32.83 -17.61
N ASP A 334 19.81 32.89 -18.95
CA ASP A 334 18.70 32.60 -19.85
C ASP A 334 18.59 31.12 -20.26
N GLN A 335 19.49 30.26 -19.78
CA GLN A 335 19.46 28.83 -20.10
C GLN A 335 18.54 28.06 -19.14
N PRO A 336 17.82 27.04 -19.64
CA PRO A 336 17.04 26.16 -18.77
C PRO A 336 17.94 25.45 -17.76
N LEU A 337 17.40 25.17 -16.57
CA LEU A 337 18.07 24.32 -15.58
C LEU A 337 18.42 22.95 -16.17
N VAL A 338 19.50 22.34 -15.66
CA VAL A 338 19.89 20.97 -15.99
C VAL A 338 18.71 20.01 -15.78
N SER A 339 18.61 18.97 -16.61
CA SER A 339 17.60 17.93 -16.43
C SER A 339 18.01 16.90 -15.38
N PRO A 340 17.06 16.20 -14.72
CA PRO A 340 17.38 15.08 -13.84
C PRO A 340 18.27 14.03 -14.51
N GLU A 341 18.04 13.74 -15.79
CA GLU A 341 18.87 12.80 -16.56
C GLU A 341 20.32 13.26 -16.69
N ALA A 342 20.53 14.54 -17.06
CA ALA A 342 21.88 15.09 -17.23
C ALA A 342 22.63 15.25 -15.90
N ALA A 343 21.91 15.37 -14.77
CA ALA A 343 22.47 15.47 -13.43
C ALA A 343 22.42 14.13 -12.66
N ARG A 344 22.26 12.99 -13.34
CA ARG A 344 22.26 11.66 -12.72
C ARG A 344 23.55 11.41 -11.92
N GLY A 345 23.41 10.95 -10.68
CA GLY A 345 24.51 10.70 -9.75
C GLY A 345 25.22 11.96 -9.25
N ARG A 346 24.65 13.15 -9.49
CA ARG A 346 25.24 14.43 -9.08
C ARG A 346 24.58 15.02 -7.85
N VAL A 347 25.34 15.85 -7.14
CA VAL A 347 24.91 16.60 -5.96
C VAL A 347 24.88 18.08 -6.29
N ILE A 348 23.76 18.73 -6.02
CA ILE A 348 23.53 20.16 -6.25
C ILE A 348 23.48 20.84 -4.89
N VAL A 349 24.22 21.94 -4.72
CA VAL A 349 24.20 22.73 -3.49
C VAL A 349 23.36 23.98 -3.72
N LYS A 350 22.29 24.13 -2.94
CA LYS A 350 21.53 25.36 -2.80
C LYS A 350 22.04 26.08 -1.55
N ALA A 351 22.67 27.23 -1.73
CA ALA A 351 23.09 28.12 -0.65
C ALA A 351 22.94 29.57 -1.08
N LYS A 352 22.80 30.50 -0.13
CA LYS A 352 22.85 31.94 -0.44
C LYS A 352 24.27 32.32 -0.90
N LEU A 353 24.37 33.02 -2.02
CA LEU A 353 25.64 33.52 -2.57
C LEU A 353 25.72 35.04 -2.35
N VAL A 354 26.53 35.48 -1.39
CA VAL A 354 26.66 36.90 -0.99
C VAL A 354 27.09 37.80 -2.17
N GLU A 355 27.91 37.30 -3.09
CA GLU A 355 28.38 38.08 -4.26
C GLU A 355 27.33 38.21 -5.36
N VAL A 356 26.48 37.19 -5.56
CA VAL A 356 25.40 37.21 -6.56
C VAL A 356 24.27 38.15 -6.13
N GLN A 357 24.02 38.24 -4.82
CA GLN A 357 23.00 39.13 -4.28
C GLN A 357 23.32 40.61 -4.57
N LYS A 358 24.58 41.02 -4.42
CA LYS A 358 25.05 42.37 -4.81
C LYS A 358 24.89 42.66 -6.31
N HIS A 359 24.96 41.63 -7.16
CA HIS A 359 24.74 41.76 -8.61
C HIS A 359 23.25 41.88 -8.96
N LEU A 360 22.37 41.15 -8.26
CA LEU A 360 20.92 41.19 -8.46
C LEU A 360 20.29 42.47 -7.88
N GLU A 361 20.73 42.92 -6.70
CA GLU A 361 20.27 44.15 -6.03
C GLU A 361 20.65 45.43 -6.81
N GLY A 362 21.65 45.35 -7.70
CA GLY A 362 22.00 46.46 -8.60
C GLY A 362 21.00 46.73 -9.73
N ASN A 363 20.01 45.84 -9.97
CA ASN A 363 19.19 45.83 -11.18
C ASN A 363 17.65 45.90 -10.98
N GLY A 364 17.11 46.18 -9.78
CA GLY A 364 15.66 46.38 -9.63
C GLY A 364 15.19 46.53 -8.18
N PRO A 365 13.99 47.11 -7.93
CA PRO A 365 13.55 47.45 -6.58
C PRO A 365 13.23 46.19 -5.77
N VAL A 366 13.71 46.21 -4.53
CA VAL A 366 13.46 45.19 -3.50
C VAL A 366 12.02 45.35 -3.00
N GLU A 367 11.15 44.40 -3.32
CA GLU A 367 9.99 44.14 -2.45
C GLU A 367 10.51 43.34 -1.25
N GLY A 368 10.45 43.96 -0.07
CA GLY A 368 10.89 43.34 1.18
C GLY A 368 9.99 42.16 1.51
N GLU A 369 10.58 40.97 1.65
CA GLU A 369 9.97 39.90 2.44
C GLU A 369 10.21 40.25 3.90
N ASP A 370 9.15 40.71 4.56
CA ASP A 370 9.09 40.83 6.02
C ASP A 370 9.45 39.49 6.65
N ASP A 371 10.39 39.53 7.58
CA ASP A 371 10.65 38.45 8.53
C ASP A 371 9.30 38.00 9.13
N LEU A 372 8.89 36.76 8.83
CA LEU A 372 7.80 36.11 9.54
C LEU A 372 8.30 35.82 10.97
N GLU A 373 8.20 36.83 11.84
CA GLU A 373 8.24 36.63 13.29
C GLU A 373 7.24 35.53 13.63
N SER A 374 7.75 34.45 14.21
CA SER A 374 6.96 33.38 14.81
C SER A 374 5.91 33.99 15.76
N PRO A 375 4.61 33.66 15.62
CA PRO A 375 3.59 34.28 16.43
C PRO A 375 3.79 33.87 17.90
N THR A 376 4.06 34.86 18.74
CA THR A 376 4.02 34.72 20.19
C THR A 376 2.60 34.33 20.61
N LEU A 377 2.45 33.13 21.16
CA LEU A 377 1.20 32.64 21.72
C LEU A 377 0.85 33.44 22.99
N SER A 378 -0.03 34.43 22.87
CA SER A 378 -0.74 34.99 24.01
C SER A 378 -1.97 34.12 24.35
N PRO A 379 -2.13 33.65 25.60
CA PRO A 379 -3.31 32.89 25.99
C PRO A 379 -4.44 33.89 26.29
N ASN A 380 -5.38 34.05 25.35
CA ASN A 380 -6.80 34.37 25.57
C ASN A 380 -7.46 34.84 24.27
N ALA A 381 -8.22 33.95 23.61
CA ALA A 381 -9.33 34.36 22.76
C ALA A 381 -10.32 33.20 22.67
N GLU A 382 -11.48 33.39 23.30
CA GLU A 382 -12.61 32.47 23.30
C GLU A 382 -13.26 32.34 21.92
N GLY A 383 -13.93 31.21 21.71
CA GLY A 383 -14.29 30.67 20.41
C GLY A 383 -15.25 31.50 19.55
N LYS A 384 -15.11 31.34 18.23
CA LYS A 384 -16.21 31.41 17.27
C LYS A 384 -16.02 30.31 16.21
N GLY A 385 -17.03 29.46 16.08
CA GLY A 385 -17.02 28.29 15.20
C GLY A 385 -17.08 28.64 13.72
N PHE A 386 -16.42 27.80 12.91
CA PHE A 386 -16.46 27.83 11.46
C PHE A 386 -17.75 27.17 10.95
N LYS A 387 -18.48 27.87 10.07
CA LYS A 387 -19.57 27.33 9.25
C LYS A 387 -19.05 27.14 7.83
N VAL A 388 -19.26 25.96 7.27
CA VAL A 388 -18.96 25.63 5.86
C VAL A 388 -20.29 25.59 5.10
N GLU A 389 -20.39 26.35 4.01
CA GLU A 389 -21.49 26.22 3.04
C GLU A 389 -20.97 25.55 1.75
N PRO A 390 -21.80 24.73 1.08
CA PRO A 390 -21.39 23.95 -0.09
C PRO A 390 -21.41 24.78 -1.40
N PRO A 391 -20.64 24.37 -2.41
CA PRO A 391 -20.41 25.15 -3.63
C PRO A 391 -21.58 25.07 -4.62
N ALA A 392 -21.70 26.12 -5.44
CA ALA A 392 -22.70 26.32 -6.49
C ALA A 392 -22.47 25.46 -7.74
#